data_AF-A0A562PP19-F1
#
_entry.id   AF-A0A562PP19-F1
#
_cell.length_a   1.000
_cell.length_b   1.000
_cell.length_c   1.000
_cell.angle_alpha   90.00
_cell.angle_beta   90.00
_cell.angle_gamma   90.00
#
_symmetry.space_group_name_H-M   'P 1'
#
loop_
_entity.id
_entity.type
_entity.pdbx_description
1 polymer ?
#
loop_
_entity_poly.entity_id
_entity_poly.type
_entity_poly.pdbx_seq_one_letter_code
_entity_poly.pdbx_strand_id
1 'polypeptide(L)' 'MTMIEITLPRELAEEAAELGLLKSQVVAELLRDEIRRRTFSDLLAHGGLALDEPVEIPPRPRRRSS' A
#
# COMPACT_ATOMS: atom_id res chain seq x y z
N MET A 1 3.64 10.38 21.04
CA MET A 1 2.88 11.23 20.11
C MET A 1 3.86 12.24 19.54
N THR A 2 3.87 12.44 18.24
CA THR A 2 4.80 13.36 17.55
C THR A 2 3.98 14.45 16.87
N MET A 3 4.43 15.70 16.93
CA MET A 3 3.80 16.80 16.22
C MET A 3 4.52 17.05 14.90
N ILE A 4 3.75 17.30 13.84
CA ILE A 4 4.23 17.66 12.52
C ILE A 4 3.54 18.96 12.14
N GLU A 5 4.33 19.96 11.79
CA GLU A 5 3.83 21.21 11.22
C GLU A 5 4.00 21.15 9.70
N ILE A 6 2.96 21.54 8.97
CA ILE A 6 2.93 21.46 7.50
C ILE A 6 2.47 22.82 6.98
N THR A 7 3.26 23.40 6.07
CA THR A 7 2.87 24.59 5.33
C THR A 7 2.32 24.15 3.98
N LEU A 8 1.12 24.64 3.65
CA LEU A 8 0.46 24.36 2.40
C LEU A 8 0.32 25.65 1.59
N PRO A 9 0.34 25.57 0.25
CA PRO A 9 -0.16 26.66 -0.60
C PRO A 9 -1.59 27.02 -0.19
N ARG A 10 -1.90 28.32 -0.25
CA ARG A 10 -3.18 28.86 0.23
C ARG A 10 -4.38 28.15 -0.41
N GLU A 11 -4.39 28.03 -1.73
CA GLU A 11 -5.50 27.41 -2.48
C GLU A 11 -5.74 25.97 -2.03
N LEU A 12 -4.67 25.18 -1.89
CA LEU A 12 -4.76 23.80 -1.42
C LEU A 12 -5.26 23.71 0.03
N ALA A 13 -4.86 24.65 0.89
CA ALA A 13 -5.34 24.70 2.27
C ALA A 13 -6.84 25.04 2.33
N GLU A 14 -7.30 25.96 1.48
CA GLU A 14 -8.71 26.33 1.37
C GLU A 14 -9.56 25.15 0.88
N GLU A 15 -9.17 24.49 -0.21
CA GLU A 15 -9.85 23.29 -0.73
C GLU A 15 -9.89 22.15 0.31
N ALA A 16 -8.75 21.86 0.95
CA ALA A 16 -8.68 20.82 1.97
C ALA A 16 -9.52 21.16 3.21
N ALA A 17 -9.66 22.45 3.56
CA ALA A 17 -10.52 22.89 4.65
C ALA A 17 -12.00 22.70 4.31
N GLU A 18 -12.42 23.09 3.10
CA GLU A 18 -13.80 22.91 2.62
C GLU A 18 -14.22 21.44 2.60
N LEU A 19 -13.30 20.56 2.20
CA LEU A 19 -13.51 19.10 2.20
C LEU A 19 -13.35 18.46 3.59
N GLY A 20 -12.99 19.23 4.62
CA GLY A 20 -12.81 18.74 5.99
C GLY A 20 -11.60 17.83 6.19
N LEU A 21 -10.62 17.88 5.28
CA LEU A 21 -9.44 17.02 5.25
C LEU A 21 -8.36 17.45 6.25
N LEU A 22 -8.40 18.69 6.75
CA LEU A 22 -7.42 19.24 7.68
C LEU A 22 -7.59 18.76 9.14
N LYS A 23 -8.62 17.97 9.43
CA LYS A 23 -8.78 17.36 10.76
C LYS A 23 -7.62 16.38 11.02
N SER A 24 -7.00 16.47 12.20
CA SER A 24 -5.82 15.66 12.55
C SER A 24 -6.00 14.15 12.31
N GLN A 25 -7.20 13.62 12.59
CA GLN A 25 -7.55 12.23 12.33
C GLN A 25 -7.54 11.90 10.81
N VAL A 26 -8.09 12.79 9.98
CA VAL A 26 -8.17 12.59 8.53
C VAL A 26 -6.78 12.67 7.90
N VAL A 27 -5.97 13.66 8.30
CA VAL A 27 -4.57 13.78 7.85
C VAL A 27 -3.77 12.53 8.22
N ALA A 28 -3.99 11.96 9.42
CA ALA A 28 -3.31 10.74 9.85
C ALA A 28 -3.69 9.51 8.99
N GLU A 29 -4.96 9.36 8.62
CA GLU A 29 -5.38 8.27 7.72
C GLU A 29 -4.83 8.46 6.30
N LEU A 30 -4.89 9.69 5.76
CA LEU A 30 -4.30 9.99 4.44
C LEU A 30 -2.80 9.69 4.40
N LEU A 31 -2.07 10.05 5.45
CA LEU A 31 -0.64 9.75 5.56
C LEU A 31 -0.38 8.24 5.66
N ARG A 32 -1.22 7.50 6.41
CA ARG A 32 -1.11 6.04 6.52
C ARG A 32 -1.34 5.35 5.18
N ASP A 33 -2.35 5.77 4.45
CA ASP A 33 -2.67 5.23 3.13
C ASP A 33 -1.55 5.51 2.14
N GLU A 34 -0.95 6.70 2.19
CA GLU A 34 0.19 7.04 1.35
C GLU A 34 1.44 6.21 1.68
N ILE A 35 1.74 6.00 2.97
CA ILE A 35 2.84 5.13 3.39
C ILE A 35 2.63 3.70 2.84
N ARG A 36 1.41 3.17 2.94
CA ARG A 36 1.07 1.84 2.40
C ARG A 36 1.24 1.77 0.89
N ARG A 37 0.75 2.76 0.15
CA ARG A 37 0.90 2.84 -1.31
C ARG A 37 2.36 2.87 -1.73
N ARG A 38 3.19 3.69 -1.08
CA ARG A 38 4.64 3.76 -1.37
C ARG A 38 5.33 2.45 -1.05
N THR A 39 5.04 1.85 0.11
CA THR A 39 5.62 0.56 0.50
C THR A 39 5.27 -0.53 -0.53
N PHE A 40 4.03 -0.57 -0.99
CA PHE A 40 3.61 -1.54 -2.01
C PHE A 40 4.27 -1.27 -3.36
N SER A 41 4.36 0.00 -3.78
CA SER A 41 5.08 0.39 -4.99
C SER A 41 6.56 0.00 -4.93
N ASP A 42 7.20 0.19 -3.78
CA ASP A 42 8.59 -0.18 -3.56
C ASP A 42 8.77 -1.70 -3.59
N LEU A 43 7.84 -2.46 -2.99
CA LEU A 43 7.82 -3.92 -3.08
C LEU A 43 7.65 -4.41 -4.51
N LEU A 44 6.79 -3.80 -5.32
CA LEU A 44 6.64 -4.15 -6.73
C LEU A 44 7.88 -3.77 -7.56
N ALA A 45 8.52 -2.65 -7.24
CA ALA A 45 9.70 -2.17 -7.94
C ALA A 45 10.97 -2.98 -7.61
N HIS A 46 11.09 -3.50 -6.38
CA HIS A 46 12.28 -4.22 -5.90
C HIS A 46 12.08 -5.73 -5.84
N GLY A 47 10.84 -6.18 -5.66
CA GLY A 47 10.41 -7.57 -5.78
C GLY A 47 9.57 -7.68 -7.03
N GLY A 48 10.23 -7.74 -8.19
CA GLY A 48 9.59 -8.25 -9.40
C GLY A 48 8.89 -9.55 -9.02
N LEU A 49 7.56 -9.51 -8.97
CA LEU A 49 6.74 -10.67 -8.70
C LEU A 49 7.11 -11.70 -9.76
N ALA A 50 7.95 -12.65 -9.37
CA ALA A 50 8.15 -13.91 -10.05
C ALA A 50 6.81 -14.67 -9.98
N LEU A 51 5.86 -14.24 -10.80
CA LEU A 51 4.56 -14.88 -11.00
C LEU A 51 4.56 -15.78 -12.24
N ASP A 52 5.75 -16.20 -12.70
CA ASP A 52 5.89 -16.99 -13.93
C ASP A 52 6.69 -18.29 -13.74
N GLU A 53 6.72 -18.85 -12.52
CA GLU A 53 7.04 -20.27 -12.38
C GLU A 53 5.74 -21.07 -12.31
N PRO A 54 5.39 -21.86 -13.36
CA PRO A 54 4.27 -22.78 -13.26
C PRO A 54 4.60 -23.76 -12.14
N VAL A 55 3.75 -23.81 -11.11
CA VAL A 55 3.87 -24.80 -10.03
C VAL A 55 3.82 -26.18 -10.66
N GLU A 56 4.99 -26.83 -10.74
CA GLU A 56 5.10 -28.22 -11.15
C GLU A 56 4.41 -29.07 -10.07
N ILE A 57 3.19 -29.51 -10.36
CA ILE A 57 2.45 -30.40 -9.45
C ILE A 57 3.25 -31.70 -9.36
N PRO A 58 3.76 -32.11 -8.17
CA PRO A 58 4.51 -33.34 -8.07
C PRO A 58 3.61 -34.53 -8.46
N PRO A 59 4.08 -35.47 -9.29
CA PRO A 59 3.25 -36.57 -9.75
C PRO A 59 2.83 -37.45 -8.56
N ARG A 60 1.51 -37.58 -8.36
CA ARG A 60 0.96 -38.47 -7.32
C ARG A 60 1.44 -39.90 -7.56
N PRO A 61 1.96 -40.62 -6.54
CA PRO A 61 2.35 -42.00 -6.71
C PRO A 61 1.12 -42.86 -7.02
N ARG A 62 1.13 -43.54 -8.18
CA ARG A 62 0.13 -44.54 -8.56
C ARG A 62 0.20 -45.69 -7.56
N ARG A 63 -0.77 -45.78 -6.65
CA ARG A 63 -1.01 -47.01 -5.88
C ARG A 63 -1.32 -48.13 -6.88
N ARG A 64 -0.38 -49.05 -7.04
CA ARG A 64 -0.60 -50.35 -7.68
C ARG A 64 -1.62 -51.09 -6.83
N SER A 65 -2.75 -51.43 -7.44
CA SER A 65 -3.66 -52.47 -6.98
C SER A 65 -2.92 -53.81 -6.97
N SER A 66 -3.00 -54.52 -5.86
CA SER A 66 -2.80 -55.98 -5.74
C SER A 66 -3.77 -56.48 -4.69
#